data_AF-A0A833XAP2-F1
#
_entry.id   AF-A0A833XAP2-F1
#
_cell.length_a   1.000
_cell.length_b   1.000
_cell.length_c   1.000
_cell.angle_alpha   90.00
_cell.angle_beta   90.00
_cell.angle_gamma   90.00
#
_symmetry.space_group_name_H-M   'P 1'
#
loop_
_entity.id
_entity.type
_entity.pdbx_description
1 polymer ?
#
loop_
_entity_poly.entity_id
_entity_poly.type
_entity_poly.pdbx_seq_one_letter_code
_entity_poly.pdbx_strand_id
1 'polypeptide(L)'
;MISLSKNINILRLVRIGRVALMQRTMKEMRNGGDSSVDVEGKSGFGGGLEDVYGEDRVTEDQLVTPWTVSVASGNTLLRDPRHNKGLAFTEKERDAHYLRGLLPPAVLSQELQEKKIIHNLRQYKVPLHRYMAMMDLQERNERLFYKLLIDNVEELLPVVYTPTVGEACQKYGSIFRRPQGLYISLKEKGKILEVMKNWPEKSVQVIVVTDGERILGLGDLGSQGMGIPVGKLSLYTALGGVRPSAVKTIPLFSSLDFFVVSPYAL
;
A
#
# COMPACT_ATOMS: atom_id res chain seq x y z
N MET A 1 -23.56 19.46 -4.53
CA MET A 1 -22.88 19.81 -5.81
C MET A 1 -21.50 20.48 -5.63
N ILE A 2 -20.84 20.39 -4.46
CA ILE A 2 -19.56 21.11 -4.18
C ILE A 2 -18.32 20.17 -4.15
N SER A 3 -18.49 18.84 -4.21
CA SER A 3 -17.37 17.89 -4.04
C SER A 3 -16.60 17.52 -5.33
N LEU A 4 -17.10 17.84 -6.53
CA LEU A 4 -16.42 17.50 -7.79
C LEU A 4 -15.39 18.56 -8.22
N SER A 5 -15.61 19.85 -7.88
CA SER A 5 -14.74 20.95 -8.29
C SER A 5 -13.35 20.92 -7.61
N LYS A 6 -13.26 20.40 -6.38
CA LYS A 6 -11.98 20.27 -5.65
C LYS A 6 -11.07 19.16 -6.21
N ASN A 7 -11.64 18.10 -6.79
CA ASN A 7 -10.86 16.96 -7.30
C ASN A 7 -10.22 17.21 -8.67
N ILE A 8 -10.83 18.05 -9.52
CA ILE A 8 -10.24 18.49 -10.79
C ILE A 8 -9.01 19.39 -10.56
N ASN A 9 -9.01 20.18 -9.47
CA ASN A 9 -7.86 21.01 -9.10
C ASN A 9 -6.65 20.18 -8.64
N ILE A 10 -6.85 19.03 -8.00
CA ILE A 10 -5.76 18.10 -7.64
C ILE A 10 -5.09 17.53 -8.90
N LEU A 11 -5.86 17.13 -9.91
CA LEU A 11 -5.33 16.60 -11.18
C LEU A 11 -4.51 17.66 -11.94
N ARG A 12 -4.93 18.94 -11.93
CA ARG A 12 -4.16 20.05 -12.51
C ARG A 12 -2.87 20.35 -11.73
N LEU A 13 -2.91 20.31 -10.40
CA LEU A 13 -1.73 20.55 -9.56
C LEU A 13 -0.65 19.48 -9.75
N VAL A 14 -1.05 18.20 -9.86
CA VAL A 14 -0.12 17.07 -10.07
C VAL A 14 0.58 17.16 -11.43
N ARG A 15 -0.12 17.61 -12.47
CA ARG A 15 0.47 17.80 -13.81
C ARG A 15 1.49 18.94 -13.84
N ILE A 16 1.24 20.03 -13.12
CA ILE A 16 2.16 21.17 -12.98
C ILE A 16 3.38 20.79 -12.13
N GLY A 17 3.18 20.04 -11.04
CA GLY A 17 4.25 19.55 -10.17
C GLY A 17 5.23 18.60 -10.87
N ARG A 18 4.74 17.71 -11.75
CA ARG A 18 5.60 16.80 -12.56
C ARG A 18 6.51 17.54 -13.54
N VAL A 19 6.03 18.62 -14.16
CA VAL A 19 6.86 19.42 -15.09
C VAL A 19 7.94 20.20 -14.35
N ALA A 20 7.62 20.76 -13.17
CA ALA A 20 8.57 21.51 -12.35
C ALA A 20 9.68 20.62 -11.77
N LEU A 21 9.35 19.39 -11.35
CA LEU A 21 10.35 18.44 -10.84
C LEU A 21 11.32 17.99 -11.93
N MET A 22 10.82 17.69 -13.14
CA MET A 22 11.64 17.28 -14.28
C MET A 22 12.62 18.38 -14.73
N GLN A 23 12.20 19.65 -14.67
CA GLN A 23 13.05 20.79 -15.01
C GLN A 23 14.13 21.07 -13.95
N ARG A 24 13.86 20.80 -12.67
CA ARG A 24 14.87 20.91 -11.60
C ARG A 24 15.95 19.82 -11.72
N THR A 25 15.55 18.58 -11.97
CA THR A 25 16.50 17.46 -12.13
C THR A 25 17.43 17.66 -13.32
N MET A 26 16.94 18.23 -14.43
CA MET A 26 17.80 18.55 -15.58
C MET A 26 18.73 19.75 -15.36
N LYS A 27 18.42 20.64 -14.41
CA LYS A 27 19.29 21.79 -14.06
C LYS A 27 20.38 21.39 -13.07
N GLU A 28 20.10 20.46 -12.16
CA GLU A 28 21.08 19.94 -11.19
C GLU A 28 22.14 19.04 -11.86
N MET A 29 21.77 18.27 -12.89
CA MET A 29 22.73 17.45 -13.65
C MET A 29 23.71 18.25 -14.51
N ARG A 30 23.46 19.56 -14.74
CA ARG A 30 24.31 20.40 -15.58
C ARG A 30 25.39 21.17 -14.80
N ASN A 31 25.30 21.25 -13.47
CA ASN A 31 26.16 22.10 -12.64
C ASN A 31 27.10 21.34 -11.69
N GLY A 32 27.09 19.99 -11.68
CA GLY A 32 27.91 19.18 -10.78
C GLY A 32 29.23 18.73 -11.41
N GLY A 33 30.20 19.63 -11.53
CA GLY A 33 31.56 19.30 -11.91
C GLY A 33 32.57 20.20 -11.20
N ASP A 34 33.33 19.58 -10.28
CA ASP A 34 34.72 19.88 -9.88
C ASP A 34 35.03 20.32 -8.42
N SER A 35 36.13 19.75 -7.92
CA SER A 35 37.03 20.10 -6.78
C SER A 35 36.74 19.69 -5.30
N SER A 36 37.43 18.60 -4.92
CA SER A 36 38.37 18.26 -3.80
C SER A 36 38.59 19.07 -2.49
N VAL A 37 39.03 18.29 -1.46
CA VAL A 37 39.74 18.56 -0.15
C VAL A 37 38.97 19.32 0.97
N ASP A 38 39.00 19.03 2.28
CA ASP A 38 40.03 18.53 3.22
C ASP A 38 39.47 17.76 4.42
N VAL A 39 40.33 16.93 5.04
CA VAL A 39 40.12 16.21 6.31
C VAL A 39 40.87 16.94 7.43
N GLU A 40 40.16 17.36 8.49
CA GLU A 40 40.78 17.60 9.81
C GLU A 40 39.73 17.48 10.93
N GLY A 41 40.10 16.80 12.02
CA GLY A 41 39.21 16.49 13.13
C GLY A 41 39.31 17.45 14.32
N LYS A 42 38.27 17.49 15.14
CA LYS A 42 38.34 17.82 16.58
C LYS A 42 37.13 17.30 17.36
N SER A 43 37.47 16.79 18.53
CA SER A 43 36.68 16.21 19.61
C SER A 43 35.65 17.16 20.26
N GLY A 44 34.59 16.59 20.87
CA GLY A 44 34.00 17.17 22.08
C GLY A 44 32.48 17.03 22.26
N PHE A 45 32.10 16.21 23.24
CA PHE A 45 31.06 16.45 24.25
C PHE A 45 29.57 16.59 23.86
N GLY A 46 28.80 15.59 24.32
CA GLY A 46 27.60 15.75 25.16
C GLY A 46 26.52 16.76 24.75
N GLY A 47 25.38 16.24 24.31
CA GLY A 47 24.14 17.00 24.20
C GLY A 47 22.97 16.05 23.99
N GLY A 48 22.53 15.41 25.07
CA GLY A 48 21.28 14.65 25.09
C GLY A 48 20.11 15.60 24.86
N LEU A 49 19.24 15.25 23.93
CA LEU A 49 17.88 15.75 23.90
C LEU A 49 17.06 14.80 24.77
N GLU A 50 16.68 15.29 25.94
CA GLU A 50 15.78 14.62 26.87
C GLU A 50 14.37 14.58 26.25
N ASP A 51 13.86 13.37 26.03
CA ASP A 51 12.49 13.17 25.56
C ASP A 51 11.52 13.49 26.70
N VAL A 52 10.68 14.51 26.46
CA VAL A 52 9.72 15.11 27.42
C VAL A 52 8.56 14.16 27.78
N TYR A 53 8.46 13.00 27.13
CA TYR A 53 7.56 11.91 27.51
C TYR A 53 8.36 10.78 28.13
N GLY A 54 8.54 10.84 29.45
CA GLY A 54 9.27 9.84 30.21
C GLY A 54 8.66 8.45 30.12
N GLU A 55 9.13 7.65 29.15
CA GLU A 55 8.97 6.19 29.12
C GLU A 55 10.26 5.47 28.68
N ASP A 56 11.43 5.95 29.09
CA ASP A 56 12.72 5.28 28.81
C ASP A 56 13.03 4.11 29.77
N ARG A 57 12.01 3.43 30.32
CA ARG A 57 12.20 2.32 31.27
C ARG A 57 11.38 1.06 31.03
N VAL A 58 11.00 0.76 29.78
CA VAL A 58 10.48 -0.58 29.43
C VAL A 58 10.95 -1.02 28.05
N THR A 59 12.23 -1.35 27.89
CA THR A 59 12.76 -1.83 26.59
C THR A 59 13.29 -3.26 26.59
N GLU A 60 13.40 -3.95 27.74
CA GLU A 60 13.99 -5.31 27.77
C GLU A 60 12.95 -6.46 27.82
N ASP A 61 11.77 -6.27 28.40
CA ASP A 61 10.77 -7.35 28.58
C ASP A 61 9.70 -7.45 27.48
N GLN A 62 9.85 -6.69 26.38
CA GLN A 62 8.86 -6.74 25.31
C GLN A 62 8.99 -8.02 24.48
N LEU A 63 7.99 -8.90 24.55
CA LEU A 63 7.86 -10.09 23.71
C LEU A 63 8.00 -9.72 22.22
N VAL A 64 9.05 -10.17 21.56
CA VAL A 64 9.28 -9.98 20.12
C VAL A 64 8.81 -11.21 19.37
N THR A 65 8.06 -11.02 18.29
CA THR A 65 7.68 -12.10 17.37
C THR A 65 8.93 -12.66 16.68
N PRO A 66 9.26 -13.96 16.85
CA PRO A 66 10.47 -14.55 16.29
C PRO A 66 10.30 -14.83 14.79
N TRP A 67 10.41 -13.79 13.97
CA TRP A 67 10.31 -13.91 12.52
C TRP A 67 11.50 -14.70 11.93
N THR A 68 11.19 -15.75 11.17
CA THR A 68 12.19 -16.51 10.40
C THR A 68 12.20 -16.07 8.94
N VAL A 69 13.38 -15.90 8.36
CA VAL A 69 13.54 -15.55 6.94
C VAL A 69 14.06 -16.76 6.18
N SER A 70 13.38 -17.13 5.10
CA SER A 70 13.78 -18.22 4.19
C SER A 70 13.59 -17.79 2.74
N VAL A 71 14.37 -18.35 1.83
CA VAL A 71 14.20 -18.09 0.39
C VAL A 71 12.86 -18.64 -0.09
N ALA A 72 12.00 -17.76 -0.61
CA ALA A 72 10.73 -18.16 -1.20
C ALA A 72 10.97 -18.90 -2.53
N SER A 73 10.39 -20.10 -2.64
CA SER A 73 10.44 -20.94 -3.84
C SER A 73 9.12 -21.71 -4.02
N GLY A 74 8.93 -22.31 -5.18
CA GLY A 74 7.75 -23.11 -5.50
C GLY A 74 6.44 -22.37 -5.24
N ASN A 75 5.51 -23.06 -4.59
CA ASN A 75 4.18 -22.51 -4.29
C ASN A 75 4.22 -21.36 -3.27
N THR A 76 5.22 -21.31 -2.39
CA THR A 76 5.38 -20.20 -1.43
C THR A 76 5.64 -18.89 -2.16
N LEU A 77 6.50 -18.92 -3.18
CA LEU A 77 6.77 -17.76 -4.04
C LEU A 77 5.55 -17.33 -4.87
N LEU A 78 4.78 -18.30 -5.40
CA LEU A 78 3.58 -18.01 -6.19
C LEU A 78 2.42 -17.44 -5.35
N ARG A 79 2.40 -17.72 -4.04
CA ARG A 79 1.37 -17.25 -3.11
C ARG A 79 1.70 -15.89 -2.49
N ASP A 80 2.95 -15.46 -2.54
CA ASP A 80 3.38 -14.15 -2.06
C ASP A 80 3.07 -13.06 -3.11
N PRO A 81 2.11 -12.15 -2.87
CA PRO A 81 1.70 -11.15 -3.84
C PRO A 81 2.80 -10.16 -4.24
N ARG A 82 3.81 -9.98 -3.38
CA ARG A 82 4.92 -9.03 -3.61
C ARG A 82 5.93 -9.53 -4.62
N HIS A 83 6.15 -10.84 -4.60
CA HIS A 83 7.18 -11.50 -5.39
C HIS A 83 6.60 -12.29 -6.56
N ASN A 84 5.32 -12.64 -6.52
CA ASN A 84 4.65 -13.35 -7.60
C ASN A 84 4.59 -12.48 -8.86
N LYS A 85 5.12 -13.00 -9.97
CA LYS A 85 5.08 -12.39 -11.31
C LYS A 85 4.08 -13.10 -12.24
N GLY A 86 3.37 -14.12 -11.76
CA GLY A 86 2.51 -14.96 -12.59
C GLY A 86 3.27 -15.56 -13.77
N LEU A 87 2.76 -15.38 -14.99
CA LEU A 87 3.40 -15.91 -16.20
C LEU A 87 4.64 -15.11 -16.65
N ALA A 88 5.02 -14.05 -15.93
CA ALA A 88 6.17 -13.21 -16.28
C ALA A 88 7.47 -13.71 -15.66
N PHE A 89 7.44 -14.79 -14.88
CA PHE A 89 8.67 -15.50 -14.53
C PHE A 89 9.34 -16.04 -15.79
N THR A 90 10.59 -15.66 -15.99
CA THR A 90 11.46 -16.15 -17.06
C THR A 90 11.81 -17.62 -16.85
N GLU A 91 12.20 -18.33 -17.90
CA GLU A 91 12.63 -19.73 -17.79
C GLU A 91 13.73 -19.93 -16.74
N LYS A 92 14.72 -19.01 -16.68
CA LYS A 92 15.79 -19.04 -15.69
C LYS A 92 15.27 -18.91 -14.26
N GLU A 93 14.33 -17.99 -14.01
CA GLU A 93 13.71 -17.84 -12.69
C GLU A 93 12.87 -19.07 -12.33
N ARG A 94 12.19 -19.68 -13.31
CA ARG A 94 11.40 -20.89 -13.07
C ARG A 94 12.27 -22.07 -12.67
N ASP A 95 13.43 -22.23 -13.30
CA ASP A 95 14.41 -23.25 -12.94
C ASP A 95 15.03 -22.95 -11.56
N ALA A 96 15.45 -21.72 -11.30
CA ALA A 96 16.11 -21.34 -10.04
C ALA A 96 15.19 -21.37 -8.81
N HIS A 97 13.89 -21.07 -8.99
CA HIS A 97 12.92 -21.00 -7.89
C HIS A 97 11.94 -22.19 -7.85
N TYR A 98 12.26 -23.30 -8.52
CA TYR A 98 11.46 -24.53 -8.51
C TYR A 98 9.99 -24.30 -8.95
N LEU A 99 9.79 -23.50 -10.00
CA LEU A 99 8.48 -23.19 -10.57
C LEU A 99 8.17 -24.01 -11.82
N ARG A 100 9.17 -24.72 -12.37
CA ARG A 100 8.99 -25.55 -13.57
C ARG A 100 7.92 -26.61 -13.33
N GLY A 101 6.94 -26.70 -14.25
CA GLY A 101 5.77 -27.58 -14.12
C GLY A 101 4.62 -27.02 -13.28
N LEU A 102 4.84 -25.96 -12.48
CA LEU A 102 3.78 -25.28 -11.73
C LEU A 102 3.06 -24.20 -12.55
N LEU A 103 3.70 -23.73 -13.62
CA LEU A 103 3.16 -22.74 -14.54
C LEU A 103 3.12 -23.31 -15.97
N PRO A 104 2.15 -22.88 -16.80
CA PRO A 104 2.15 -23.15 -18.24
C PRO A 104 3.48 -22.72 -18.90
N PRO A 105 3.91 -23.38 -19.98
CA PRO A 105 5.21 -23.12 -20.62
C PRO A 105 5.34 -21.72 -21.24
N ALA A 106 4.22 -21.03 -21.49
CA ALA A 106 4.26 -19.68 -22.03
C ALA A 106 4.81 -18.67 -21.00
N VAL A 107 5.74 -17.83 -21.42
CA VAL A 107 6.21 -16.65 -20.69
C VAL A 107 5.52 -15.41 -21.27
N LEU A 108 4.80 -14.66 -20.44
CA LEU A 108 4.10 -13.43 -20.85
C LEU A 108 4.75 -12.23 -20.18
N SER A 109 5.10 -11.21 -20.97
CA SER A 109 5.58 -9.93 -20.44
C SER A 109 4.54 -9.25 -19.56
N GLN A 110 4.99 -8.35 -18.68
CA GLN A 110 4.09 -7.63 -17.78
C GLN A 110 3.04 -6.81 -18.54
N GLU A 111 3.41 -6.22 -19.68
CA GLU A 111 2.54 -5.43 -20.55
C GLU A 111 1.46 -6.31 -21.21
N LEU A 112 1.81 -7.53 -21.60
CA LEU A 112 0.83 -8.48 -22.16
C LEU A 112 -0.15 -8.95 -21.08
N GLN A 113 0.32 -9.18 -19.86
CA GLN A 113 -0.55 -9.51 -18.74
C GLN A 113 -1.50 -8.36 -18.43
N GLU A 114 -1.00 -7.12 -18.39
CA GLU A 114 -1.80 -5.92 -18.18
C GLU A 114 -2.89 -5.79 -19.25
N LYS A 115 -2.54 -5.90 -20.53
CA LYS A 115 -3.50 -5.88 -21.66
C LYS A 115 -4.59 -6.95 -21.53
N LYS A 116 -4.22 -8.16 -21.11
CA LYS A 116 -5.18 -9.25 -20.90
C LYS A 116 -6.14 -8.95 -19.75
N ILE A 117 -5.62 -8.42 -18.64
CA ILE A 117 -6.42 -8.12 -17.46
C ILE A 117 -7.38 -6.96 -17.73
N ILE A 118 -6.91 -5.85 -18.32
CA ILE A 118 -7.80 -4.72 -18.62
C ILE A 118 -8.90 -5.11 -19.59
N HIS A 119 -8.59 -5.97 -20.58
CA HIS A 119 -9.61 -6.52 -21.48
C HIS A 119 -10.68 -7.30 -20.72
N ASN A 120 -10.28 -8.20 -19.82
CA ASN A 120 -11.22 -8.96 -19.00
C ASN A 120 -12.04 -8.06 -18.06
N LEU A 121 -11.41 -7.05 -17.45
CA LEU A 121 -12.11 -6.11 -16.56
C LEU A 121 -13.22 -5.35 -17.28
N ARG A 122 -12.98 -4.92 -18.52
CA ARG A 122 -13.97 -4.23 -19.36
C ARG A 122 -15.19 -5.08 -19.69
N GLN A 123 -15.05 -6.41 -19.68
CA GLN A 123 -16.18 -7.33 -19.92
C GLN A 123 -17.16 -7.40 -18.75
N TYR A 124 -16.74 -7.09 -17.52
CA TYR A 124 -17.67 -7.01 -16.40
C TYR A 124 -18.63 -5.84 -16.57
N LYS A 125 -19.93 -6.14 -16.52
CA LYS A 125 -21.01 -5.14 -16.61
C LYS A 125 -21.27 -4.44 -15.28
N VAL A 126 -21.07 -5.15 -14.17
CA VAL A 126 -21.33 -4.64 -12.81
C VAL A 126 -20.03 -4.07 -12.23
N PRO A 127 -20.00 -2.79 -11.79
CA PRO A 127 -18.81 -2.17 -11.21
C PRO A 127 -18.22 -2.94 -10.03
N LEU A 128 -19.08 -3.49 -9.15
CA LEU A 128 -18.66 -4.31 -8.02
C LEU A 128 -17.84 -5.54 -8.44
N HIS A 129 -18.16 -6.19 -9.56
CA HIS A 129 -17.37 -7.31 -10.06
C HIS A 129 -15.98 -6.87 -10.54
N ARG A 130 -15.87 -5.67 -11.12
CA ARG A 130 -14.57 -5.07 -11.45
C ARG A 130 -13.76 -4.79 -10.19
N TYR A 131 -14.40 -4.26 -9.15
CA TYR A 131 -13.76 -4.03 -7.84
C TYR A 131 -13.21 -5.34 -7.27
N MET A 132 -14.03 -6.39 -7.20
CA MET A 132 -13.61 -7.71 -6.70
C MET A 132 -12.43 -8.27 -7.50
N ALA A 133 -12.47 -8.17 -8.83
CA ALA A 133 -11.37 -8.63 -9.69
C ALA A 133 -10.08 -7.82 -9.49
N MET A 134 -10.18 -6.52 -9.19
CA MET A 134 -9.02 -5.67 -8.85
C MET A 134 -8.43 -6.04 -7.48
N MET A 135 -9.27 -6.29 -6.47
CA MET A 135 -8.81 -6.74 -5.15
C MET A 135 -8.15 -8.13 -5.24
N ASP A 136 -8.76 -9.07 -5.99
CA ASP A 136 -8.17 -10.38 -6.29
C ASP A 136 -6.82 -10.27 -7.01
N LEU A 137 -6.61 -9.22 -7.82
CA LEU A 137 -5.33 -8.99 -8.48
C LEU A 137 -4.28 -8.46 -7.50
N GLN A 138 -4.65 -7.49 -6.66
CA GLN A 138 -3.77 -6.94 -5.63
C GLN A 138 -3.22 -8.05 -4.71
N GLU A 139 -4.07 -8.98 -4.33
CA GLU A 139 -3.73 -10.11 -3.46
C GLU A 139 -3.01 -11.27 -4.15
N ARG A 140 -2.83 -11.21 -5.47
CA ARG A 140 -2.08 -12.23 -6.23
C ARG A 140 -0.79 -11.70 -6.80
N ASN A 141 -0.79 -10.47 -7.29
CA ASN A 141 0.36 -9.82 -7.90
C ASN A 141 0.23 -8.31 -7.70
N GLU A 142 0.83 -7.83 -6.62
CA GLU A 142 0.77 -6.44 -6.18
C GLU A 142 1.38 -5.50 -7.21
N ARG A 143 2.50 -5.89 -7.84
CA ARG A 143 3.19 -5.08 -8.84
C ARG A 143 2.35 -4.87 -10.09
N LEU A 144 1.67 -5.92 -10.55
CA LEU A 144 0.79 -5.85 -11.71
C LEU A 144 -0.48 -5.05 -11.41
N PHE A 145 -1.03 -5.17 -10.20
CA PHE A 145 -2.14 -4.33 -9.74
C PHE A 145 -1.78 -2.85 -9.83
N TYR A 146 -0.66 -2.44 -9.24
CA TYR A 146 -0.28 -1.02 -9.24
C TYR A 146 0.10 -0.52 -10.64
N LYS A 147 0.80 -1.33 -11.44
CA LYS A 147 1.09 -0.95 -12.84
C LYS A 147 -0.19 -0.71 -13.62
N LEU A 148 -1.13 -1.66 -13.58
CA LEU A 148 -2.44 -1.55 -14.24
C LEU A 148 -3.22 -0.31 -13.78
N LEU A 149 -3.24 -0.05 -12.47
CA LEU A 149 -3.93 1.09 -11.88
C LEU A 149 -3.31 2.44 -12.28
N ILE A 150 -1.98 2.53 -12.34
CA ILE A 150 -1.26 3.74 -12.74
C ILE A 150 -1.51 4.04 -14.22
N ASP A 151 -1.39 3.02 -15.07
CA ASP A 151 -1.49 3.18 -16.53
C ASP A 151 -2.93 3.46 -16.99
N ASN A 152 -3.94 3.05 -16.20
CA ASN A 152 -5.37 3.19 -16.52
C ASN A 152 -6.14 3.93 -15.42
N VAL A 153 -5.51 4.92 -14.78
CA VAL A 153 -6.05 5.59 -13.59
C VAL A 153 -7.44 6.18 -13.81
N GLU A 154 -7.70 6.84 -14.93
CA GLU A 154 -9.00 7.50 -15.18
C GLU A 154 -10.16 6.49 -15.22
N GLU A 155 -9.91 5.29 -15.76
CA GLU A 155 -10.91 4.22 -15.86
C GLU A 155 -11.07 3.44 -14.54
N LEU A 156 -9.96 3.19 -13.84
CA LEU A 156 -9.93 2.29 -12.69
C LEU A 156 -10.12 2.99 -11.34
N LEU A 157 -9.83 4.28 -11.22
CA LEU A 157 -10.06 5.06 -10.01
C LEU A 157 -11.51 4.96 -9.48
N PRO A 158 -12.58 5.14 -10.31
CA PRO A 158 -13.96 4.99 -9.82
C PRO A 158 -14.33 3.54 -9.47
N VAL A 159 -13.52 2.56 -9.89
CA VAL A 159 -13.69 1.14 -9.54
C VAL A 159 -13.06 0.84 -8.20
N VAL A 160 -11.80 1.19 -7.98
CA VAL A 160 -11.06 0.87 -6.74
C VAL A 160 -11.34 1.85 -5.59
N TYR A 161 -11.96 2.99 -5.90
CA TYR A 161 -12.34 4.02 -4.93
C TYR A 161 -13.80 4.44 -5.13
N THR A 162 -14.15 5.69 -4.84
CA THR A 162 -15.52 6.20 -4.93
C THR A 162 -16.01 6.26 -6.38
N PRO A 163 -17.27 5.85 -6.67
CA PRO A 163 -18.31 5.43 -5.72
C PRO A 163 -18.32 3.93 -5.37
N THR A 164 -17.68 3.07 -6.16
CA THR A 164 -17.82 1.60 -6.08
C THR A 164 -17.33 1.03 -4.74
N VAL A 165 -16.28 1.62 -4.14
CA VAL A 165 -15.78 1.21 -2.81
C VAL A 165 -16.86 1.36 -1.73
N GLY A 166 -17.78 2.31 -1.87
CA GLY A 166 -18.91 2.48 -0.94
C GLY A 166 -19.87 1.29 -1.00
N GLU A 167 -20.24 0.85 -2.21
CA GLU A 167 -21.03 -0.37 -2.41
C GLU A 167 -20.30 -1.60 -1.89
N ALA A 168 -18.98 -1.68 -2.13
CA ALA A 168 -18.15 -2.76 -1.60
C ALA A 168 -18.13 -2.77 -0.07
N CYS A 169 -18.10 -1.61 0.59
CA CYS A 169 -18.22 -1.53 2.04
C CYS A 169 -19.61 -2.00 2.52
N GLN A 170 -20.70 -1.64 1.84
CA GLN A 170 -22.05 -2.11 2.23
C GLN A 170 -22.22 -3.63 2.12
N LYS A 171 -21.46 -4.26 1.21
CA LYS A 171 -21.52 -5.70 0.93
C LYS A 171 -20.29 -6.45 1.45
N TYR A 172 -19.44 -5.81 2.27
CA TYR A 172 -18.09 -6.29 2.56
C TYR A 172 -18.09 -7.70 3.16
N GLY A 173 -19.02 -7.98 4.07
CA GLY A 173 -19.17 -9.31 4.66
C GLY A 173 -19.49 -10.41 3.65
N SER A 174 -20.29 -10.10 2.62
CA SER A 174 -20.70 -11.06 1.59
C SER A 174 -19.63 -11.26 0.50
N ILE A 175 -18.80 -10.24 0.25
CA ILE A 175 -17.73 -10.30 -0.76
C ILE A 175 -16.34 -10.56 -0.16
N PHE A 176 -16.26 -10.81 1.15
CA PHE A 176 -15.01 -11.05 1.86
C PHE A 176 -14.30 -12.29 1.31
N ARG A 177 -13.01 -12.16 0.96
CA ARG A 177 -12.21 -13.25 0.38
C ARG A 177 -10.92 -13.49 1.12
N ARG A 178 -10.00 -12.52 1.11
CA ARG A 178 -8.81 -12.55 1.95
C ARG A 178 -8.78 -11.32 2.84
N PRO A 179 -8.19 -11.45 4.04
CA PRO A 179 -8.05 -10.32 4.93
C PRO A 179 -7.01 -9.33 4.36
N GLN A 180 -7.39 -8.07 4.28
CA GLN A 180 -6.49 -6.97 3.95
C GLN A 180 -6.44 -6.01 5.14
N GLY A 181 -5.24 -5.75 5.67
CA GLY A 181 -5.08 -4.90 6.85
C GLY A 181 -5.23 -5.63 8.18
N LEU A 182 -5.32 -4.86 9.27
CA LEU A 182 -5.30 -5.35 10.64
C LEU A 182 -6.53 -4.88 11.42
N TYR A 183 -7.29 -5.79 12.00
CA TYR A 183 -8.50 -5.48 12.77
C TYR A 183 -8.19 -5.36 14.26
N ILE A 184 -8.56 -4.24 14.89
CA ILE A 184 -8.33 -4.00 16.34
C ILE A 184 -9.64 -3.62 17.00
N SER A 185 -10.20 -4.53 17.81
CA SER A 185 -11.46 -4.32 18.51
C SER A 185 -11.28 -3.87 19.94
N LEU A 186 -12.38 -3.41 20.56
CA LEU A 186 -12.39 -3.09 21.99
C LEU A 186 -12.03 -4.30 22.87
N LYS A 187 -12.16 -5.53 22.36
CA LYS A 187 -11.74 -6.76 23.07
C LYS A 187 -10.23 -6.84 23.26
N GLU A 188 -9.47 -6.18 22.40
CA GLU A 188 -8.00 -6.12 22.46
C GLU A 188 -7.50 -4.91 23.26
N LYS A 189 -8.36 -4.24 24.04
CA LYS A 189 -7.96 -3.16 24.96
C LYS A 189 -6.88 -3.67 25.92
N GLY A 190 -5.76 -2.96 25.98
CA GLY A 190 -4.57 -3.36 26.75
C GLY A 190 -3.62 -4.33 26.02
N LYS A 191 -3.98 -4.82 24.83
CA LYS A 191 -3.17 -5.74 24.00
C LYS A 191 -2.93 -5.23 22.58
N ILE A 192 -3.20 -3.94 22.33
CA ILE A 192 -3.08 -3.33 20.99
C ILE A 192 -1.67 -3.52 20.42
N LEU A 193 -0.63 -3.33 21.24
CA LEU A 193 0.75 -3.52 20.82
C LEU A 193 1.05 -4.96 20.38
N GLU A 194 0.49 -5.96 21.07
CA GLU A 194 0.61 -7.38 20.69
C GLU A 194 -0.04 -7.64 19.33
N VAL A 195 -1.23 -7.09 19.11
CA VAL A 195 -1.93 -7.18 17.81
C VAL A 195 -1.12 -6.51 16.71
N MET A 196 -0.49 -5.36 16.99
CA MET A 196 0.36 -4.66 16.02
C MET A 196 1.61 -5.44 15.65
N LYS A 197 2.19 -6.22 16.58
CA LYS A 197 3.37 -7.08 16.35
C LYS A 197 3.08 -8.24 15.40
N ASN A 198 1.82 -8.65 15.24
CA ASN A 198 1.43 -9.68 14.28
C ASN A 198 1.54 -9.21 12.81
N TRP A 199 1.70 -7.91 12.56
CA TRP A 199 1.89 -7.41 11.21
C TRP A 199 3.30 -7.74 10.70
N PRO A 200 3.44 -8.37 9.52
CA PRO A 200 4.73 -8.88 9.04
C PRO A 200 5.73 -7.78 8.66
N GLU A 201 5.25 -6.57 8.33
CA GLU A 201 6.13 -5.43 8.02
C GLU A 201 6.57 -4.69 9.27
N LYS A 202 7.89 -4.65 9.49
CA LYS A 202 8.49 -3.90 10.59
C LYS A 202 8.56 -2.39 10.33
N SER A 203 8.72 -1.98 9.07
CA SER A 203 8.92 -0.59 8.68
C SER A 203 7.67 0.02 8.06
N VAL A 204 6.71 0.40 8.90
CA VAL A 204 5.47 1.05 8.48
C VAL A 204 5.64 2.57 8.52
N GLN A 205 5.31 3.26 7.43
CA GLN A 205 5.41 4.72 7.30
C GLN A 205 4.05 5.42 7.28
N VAL A 206 3.03 4.76 6.73
CA VAL A 206 1.69 5.32 6.59
C VAL A 206 0.67 4.34 7.14
N ILE A 207 -0.16 4.84 8.05
CA ILE A 207 -1.33 4.13 8.57
C ILE A 207 -2.57 4.92 8.18
N VAL A 208 -3.56 4.22 7.63
CA VAL A 208 -4.90 4.77 7.44
C VAL A 208 -5.86 3.99 8.31
N VAL A 209 -6.59 4.74 9.13
CA VAL A 209 -7.51 4.22 10.13
C VAL A 209 -8.94 4.68 9.86
N THR A 210 -9.90 3.81 10.17
CA THR A 210 -11.33 4.12 10.25
C THR A 210 -11.99 3.27 11.32
N ASP A 211 -13.00 3.84 11.98
CA ASP A 211 -13.93 3.17 12.88
C ASP A 211 -15.19 2.65 12.18
N GLY A 212 -15.43 3.10 10.95
CA GLY A 212 -16.57 2.70 10.15
C GLY A 212 -17.84 3.51 10.39
N GLU A 213 -17.83 4.47 11.31
CA GLU A 213 -19.05 5.17 11.76
C GLU A 213 -19.63 6.09 10.66
N ARG A 214 -18.75 6.65 9.81
CA ARG A 214 -19.17 7.56 8.74
C ARG A 214 -18.48 7.24 7.42
N ILE A 215 -18.95 6.17 6.77
CA ILE A 215 -18.46 5.78 5.45
C ILE A 215 -19.13 6.63 4.37
N LEU A 216 -18.42 7.67 3.92
CA LEU A 216 -18.87 8.59 2.87
C LEU A 216 -20.22 9.25 3.23
N GLY A 217 -21.28 8.93 2.49
CA GLY A 217 -22.67 9.31 2.79
C GLY A 217 -23.57 8.12 3.08
N LEU A 218 -22.99 6.96 3.40
CA LEU A 218 -23.69 5.68 3.59
C LEU A 218 -24.00 5.40 5.07
N GLY A 219 -23.50 6.25 5.98
CA GLY A 219 -23.68 6.09 7.42
C GLY A 219 -22.66 5.13 8.03
N ASP A 220 -23.08 4.50 9.12
CA ASP A 220 -22.29 3.55 9.89
C ASP A 220 -22.31 2.16 9.23
N LEU A 221 -21.12 1.68 8.86
CA LEU A 221 -20.89 0.33 8.34
C LEU A 221 -19.96 -0.50 9.25
N GLY A 222 -19.53 0.05 10.39
CA GLY A 222 -18.60 -0.56 11.33
C GLY A 222 -17.41 -1.24 10.65
N SER A 223 -17.20 -2.53 10.95
CA SER A 223 -16.07 -3.31 10.41
C SER A 223 -16.04 -3.45 8.89
N GLN A 224 -17.18 -3.26 8.24
CA GLN A 224 -17.28 -3.33 6.78
C GLN A 224 -16.68 -2.09 6.10
N GLY A 225 -16.39 -1.03 6.86
CA GLY A 225 -15.68 0.16 6.40
C GLY A 225 -14.22 -0.05 5.98
N MET A 226 -13.66 -1.26 6.17
CA MET A 226 -12.27 -1.61 5.81
C MET A 226 -11.93 -1.33 4.33
N GLY A 227 -12.90 -1.37 3.42
CA GLY A 227 -12.67 -1.05 2.01
C GLY A 227 -12.11 0.37 1.80
N ILE A 228 -12.46 1.33 2.66
CA ILE A 228 -12.00 2.72 2.56
C ILE A 228 -10.49 2.87 2.79
N PRO A 229 -9.90 2.42 3.92
CA PRO A 229 -8.48 2.58 4.14
C PRO A 229 -7.64 1.75 3.15
N VAL A 230 -8.10 0.55 2.74
CA VAL A 230 -7.44 -0.23 1.67
C VAL A 230 -7.40 0.55 0.35
N GLY A 231 -8.53 1.12 -0.07
CA GLY A 231 -8.62 1.95 -1.26
C GLY A 231 -7.72 3.18 -1.18
N LYS A 232 -7.76 3.91 -0.06
CA LYS A 232 -6.96 5.12 0.15
C LYS A 232 -5.45 4.83 0.09
N LEU A 233 -5.00 3.73 0.68
CA LEU A 233 -3.61 3.29 0.63
C LEU A 233 -3.17 2.87 -0.78
N SER A 234 -4.07 2.25 -1.54
CA SER A 234 -3.82 1.98 -2.95
C SER A 234 -3.61 3.27 -3.76
N LEU A 235 -4.31 4.36 -3.41
CA LEU A 235 -4.09 5.68 -4.00
C LEU A 235 -2.77 6.32 -3.56
N TYR A 236 -2.37 6.19 -2.29
CA TYR A 236 -1.07 6.68 -1.83
C TYR A 236 0.08 6.04 -2.58
N THR A 237 -0.02 4.74 -2.87
CA THR A 237 0.99 4.04 -3.67
C THR A 237 0.92 4.42 -5.14
N ALA A 238 -0.26 4.36 -5.77
CA ALA A 238 -0.38 4.59 -7.20
C ALA A 238 -0.12 6.06 -7.60
N LEU A 239 -0.61 7.02 -6.80
CA LEU A 239 -0.53 8.44 -7.12
C LEU A 239 0.59 9.16 -6.36
N GLY A 240 0.85 8.74 -5.12
CA GLY A 240 1.87 9.33 -4.25
C GLY A 240 3.24 8.66 -4.32
N GLY A 241 3.37 7.52 -5.02
CA GLY A 241 4.64 6.79 -5.13
C GLY A 241 5.10 6.15 -3.82
N VAL A 242 4.22 6.05 -2.81
CA VAL A 242 4.54 5.42 -1.53
C VAL A 242 4.70 3.91 -1.73
N ARG A 243 5.84 3.33 -1.31
CA ARG A 243 6.08 1.89 -1.46
C ARG A 243 4.96 1.09 -0.76
N PRO A 244 4.35 0.08 -1.42
CA PRO A 244 3.29 -0.71 -0.80
C PRO A 244 3.73 -1.42 0.49
N SER A 245 4.99 -1.88 0.56
CA SER A 245 5.56 -2.49 1.78
C SER A 245 5.74 -1.51 2.94
N ALA A 246 5.75 -0.20 2.67
CA ALA A 246 5.86 0.85 3.69
C ALA A 246 4.49 1.28 4.24
N VAL A 247 3.42 0.60 3.84
CA VAL A 247 2.04 1.00 4.12
C VAL A 247 1.34 -0.08 4.96
N LYS A 248 0.56 0.36 5.95
CA LYS A 248 -0.25 -0.53 6.80
C LYS A 248 -1.69 -0.04 6.88
N THR A 249 -2.64 -0.94 6.68
CA THR A 249 -4.06 -0.68 6.87
C THR A 249 -4.47 -1.14 8.27
N ILE A 250 -5.09 -0.28 9.08
CA ILE A 250 -5.59 -0.65 10.42
C ILE A 250 -6.96 0.00 10.66
N PRO A 251 -8.11 -0.69 10.55
CA PRO A 251 -9.33 -0.23 11.21
C PRO A 251 -9.14 -0.27 12.73
N LEU A 252 -9.46 0.84 13.38
CA LEU A 252 -9.57 0.93 14.83
C LEU A 252 -11.06 0.94 15.16
N PHE A 253 -11.54 -0.04 15.91
CA PHE A 253 -12.90 0.01 16.46
C PHE A 253 -12.90 0.88 17.72
N SER A 254 -12.89 2.20 17.52
CA SER A 254 -13.20 3.18 18.55
C SER A 254 -13.76 4.40 17.86
N SER A 255 -14.92 4.88 18.31
CA SER A 255 -15.48 6.19 17.95
C SER A 255 -14.39 7.26 18.05
N LEU A 256 -13.79 7.67 16.94
CA LEU A 256 -12.95 8.87 16.77
C LEU A 256 -12.30 8.88 15.38
N ASP A 257 -12.46 10.03 14.73
CA ASP A 257 -12.13 10.34 13.34
C ASP A 257 -10.66 10.13 12.91
N PHE A 258 -10.53 9.91 11.60
CA PHE A 258 -9.33 9.99 10.72
C PHE A 258 -7.98 10.37 11.38
N PHE A 259 -7.06 9.40 11.45
CA PHE A 259 -5.62 9.66 11.61
C PHE A 259 -4.86 9.28 10.33
N VAL A 260 -4.10 10.24 9.79
CA VAL A 260 -2.99 10.00 8.85
C VAL A 260 -1.72 10.17 9.66
N VAL A 261 -1.01 9.09 9.97
CA VAL A 261 0.34 9.21 10.52
C VAL A 261 1.28 9.53 9.35
N SER A 262 1.71 10.78 9.27
CA SER A 262 2.84 11.23 8.45
C SER A 262 4.12 11.04 9.25
N PRO A 263 5.26 10.61 8.66
CA PRO A 263 6.53 10.39 9.37
C PRO A 263 7.22 11.68 9.86
N TYR A 264 6.50 12.79 9.99
CA TYR A 264 6.98 14.06 10.56
C TYR A 264 6.13 14.52 11.77
N ALA A 265 5.45 13.58 12.43
CA ALA A 265 4.75 13.84 13.68
C ALA A 265 5.26 12.88 14.77
N LEU A 266 6.51 13.11 15.16
CA LEU A 266 7.01 12.94 16.53
C LEU A 266 7.56 14.31 16.95
#